data_AF-A0A2M8TWM3-F1
#
_entry.id   AF-A0A2M8TWM3-F1
#
_cell.length_a   1.000
_cell.length_b   1.000
_cell.length_c   1.000
_cell.angle_alpha   90.00
_cell.angle_beta   90.00
_cell.angle_gamma   90.00
#
_symmetry.space_group_name_H-M   'P 1'
#
loop_
_entity.id
_entity.type
_entity.pdbx_description
1 polymer ?
#
loop_
_entity_poly.entity_id
_entity_poly.type
_entity_poly.pdbx_seq_one_letter_code
_entity_poly.pdbx_strand_id
1 'polypeptide(L)'
;MAGDGQLRVAMDTPADNFILELMMKTEENPIAEGQLEIYDGTDDMPFRCIKFGKAYITEFRETFDVLNGGKMTTYVQISPMEMTINKRLDIERRFFWLWSKALKVENSVKSLPTGVDDKEIIDIYWTYGKEQIPIENVSRFYVDMNLHIKTKGYNVGESLSITIKRDDNLPIFSTEPSITITGKVDENGNVILSNILKDYTLNLD
;
A
#
# COMPACT_ATOMS: atom_id res chain seq x y z
N MET A 1 8.16 -7.88 16.94
CA MET A 1 6.96 -7.34 17.59
C MET A 1 6.26 -6.48 16.56
N ALA A 2 5.05 -6.84 16.13
CA ALA A 2 4.31 -6.01 15.18
C ALA A 2 3.98 -4.68 15.87
N GLY A 3 4.36 -3.56 15.27
CA GLY A 3 4.01 -2.23 15.77
C GLY A 3 2.49 -2.09 15.82
N ASP A 4 2.00 -1.29 16.77
CA ASP A 4 0.58 -1.00 16.97
C ASP A 4 -0.06 -0.19 15.82
N GLY A 5 0.74 0.19 14.81
CA GLY A 5 0.34 0.95 13.62
C GLY A 5 -0.09 2.38 13.94
N GLN A 6 0.34 2.90 15.09
CA GLN A 6 0.24 4.32 15.43
C GLN A 6 1.25 5.11 14.60
N LEU A 7 0.82 6.27 14.09
CA LEU A 7 1.72 7.24 13.48
C LEU A 7 2.13 8.25 14.55
N ARG A 8 3.43 8.46 14.73
CA ARG A 8 3.98 9.45 15.67
C ARG A 8 4.76 10.48 14.88
N VAL A 9 4.36 11.74 14.99
CA VAL A 9 4.96 12.86 14.28
C VAL A 9 5.50 13.85 15.31
N ALA A 10 6.72 14.34 15.05
CA ALA A 10 7.30 15.47 15.75
C ALA A 10 7.63 16.54 14.71
N MET A 11 7.25 17.78 14.98
CA MET A 11 7.45 18.91 14.07
C MET A 11 7.65 20.20 14.84
N ASP A 12 8.20 21.22 14.17
CA ASP A 12 8.19 22.58 14.69
C ASP A 12 6.74 23.02 14.92
N THR A 13 6.48 23.67 16.05
CA THR A 13 5.13 24.06 16.42
C THR A 13 4.53 25.04 15.39
N PRO A 14 3.40 24.69 14.75
CA PRO A 14 2.74 25.56 13.80
C PRO A 14 2.14 26.79 14.52
N ALA A 15 1.89 27.86 13.77
CA ALA A 15 1.32 29.09 14.32
C ALA A 15 -0.20 28.98 14.63
N ASP A 16 -0.86 27.96 14.08
CA ASP A 16 -2.28 27.68 14.30
C ASP A 16 -2.51 26.54 15.30
N ASN A 17 -3.75 26.41 15.77
CA ASN A 17 -4.16 25.37 16.72
C ASN A 17 -4.99 24.26 16.07
N PHE A 18 -4.98 24.12 14.74
CA PHE A 18 -5.94 23.27 14.04
C PHE A 18 -5.82 21.80 14.42
N ILE A 19 -4.61 21.32 14.72
CA ILE A 19 -4.39 19.93 15.15
C ILE A 19 -5.01 19.67 16.53
N LEU A 20 -4.86 20.61 17.47
CA LEU A 20 -5.49 20.49 18.78
C LEU A 20 -7.02 20.54 18.66
N GLU A 21 -7.56 21.46 17.86
CA GLU A 21 -8.99 21.50 17.59
C GLU A 21 -9.51 20.22 16.93
N LEU A 22 -8.75 19.67 15.97
CA LEU A 22 -9.09 18.41 15.31
C LEU A 22 -9.07 17.25 16.32
N MET A 23 -8.11 17.21 17.24
CA MET A 23 -8.07 16.24 18.32
C MET A 23 -9.36 16.27 19.15
N MET A 24 -9.77 17.45 19.61
CA MET A 24 -11.01 17.63 20.37
C MET A 24 -12.25 17.18 19.59
N LYS A 25 -12.29 17.41 18.27
CA LYS A 25 -13.39 16.97 17.40
C LYS A 25 -13.40 15.46 17.17
N THR A 26 -12.25 14.80 17.23
CA THR A 26 -12.14 13.35 16.98
C THR A 26 -12.50 12.48 18.18
N GLU A 27 -12.76 13.06 19.36
CA GLU A 27 -12.99 12.32 20.61
C GLU A 27 -14.12 11.28 20.50
N GLU A 28 -15.23 11.64 19.84
CA GLU A 28 -16.36 10.73 19.64
C GLU A 28 -16.28 9.98 18.30
N ASN A 29 -15.89 10.66 17.22
CA ASN A 29 -15.86 10.10 15.86
C ASN A 29 -14.51 10.38 15.20
N PRO A 30 -13.81 9.35 14.68
CA PRO A 30 -12.51 9.55 14.08
C PRO A 30 -12.70 10.11 12.67
N ILE A 31 -12.50 11.42 12.54
CA ILE A 31 -12.68 12.18 11.31
C ILE A 31 -11.36 12.66 10.70
N ALA A 32 -10.23 12.49 11.39
CA ALA A 32 -8.96 12.94 10.88
C ALA A 32 -8.53 12.07 9.70
N GLU A 33 -8.09 12.72 8.64
CA GLU A 33 -7.50 12.12 7.45
C GLU A 33 -6.22 12.86 7.09
N GLY A 34 -5.32 12.19 6.39
CA GLY A 34 -4.07 12.81 6.01
C GLY A 34 -3.14 11.90 5.24
N GLN A 35 -2.01 12.49 4.85
CA GLN A 35 -1.01 11.85 4.03
C GLN A 35 0.38 12.28 4.50
N LEU A 36 1.26 11.31 4.72
CA LEU A 36 2.68 11.52 4.93
C LEU A 36 3.42 11.11 3.66
N GLU A 37 4.25 12.02 3.17
CA GLU A 37 5.08 11.84 1.99
C GLU A 37 6.55 11.86 2.39
N ILE A 38 7.30 10.89 1.90
CA ILE A 38 8.76 10.82 2.08
C ILE A 38 9.37 10.90 0.69
N TYR A 39 10.26 11.85 0.51
CA TYR A 39 11.02 12.09 -0.71
C TYR A 39 12.47 11.65 -0.51
N ASP A 40 13.10 11.14 -1.56
CA ASP A 40 14.53 10.79 -1.57
C ASP A 40 15.44 12.00 -1.89
N GLY A 41 14.82 13.12 -2.29
CA GLY A 41 15.51 14.36 -2.63
C GLY A 41 16.08 14.40 -4.04
N THR A 42 15.82 13.38 -4.87
CA THR A 42 16.30 13.34 -6.27
C THR A 42 15.22 13.72 -7.28
N ASP A 43 13.96 13.39 -7.00
CA ASP A 43 12.82 13.70 -7.87
C ASP A 43 11.69 14.40 -7.09
N ASP A 44 10.78 15.06 -7.83
CA ASP A 44 9.57 15.70 -7.28
C ASP A 44 8.45 14.69 -6.92
N MET A 45 8.74 13.39 -6.90
CA MET A 45 7.77 12.33 -6.60
C MET A 45 8.10 11.68 -5.25
N PRO A 46 7.13 11.45 -4.36
CA PRO A 46 7.40 10.82 -3.07
C PRO A 46 7.79 9.35 -3.22
N PHE A 47 8.98 8.99 -2.75
CA PHE A 47 9.47 7.62 -2.58
C PHE A 47 8.52 6.76 -1.73
N ARG A 48 7.81 7.38 -0.78
CA ARG A 48 6.77 6.70 0.02
C ARG A 48 5.60 7.62 0.32
N CYS A 49 4.40 7.07 0.17
CA CYS A 49 3.14 7.75 0.48
C CYS A 49 2.37 6.90 1.49
N ILE A 50 2.12 7.43 2.67
CA ILE A 50 1.29 6.81 3.70
C ILE A 50 0.03 7.65 3.82
N LYS A 51 -1.12 7.11 3.42
CA LYS A 51 -2.41 7.78 3.59
C LYS A 51 -3.17 7.13 4.71
N PHE A 52 -3.83 7.93 5.53
CA PHE A 52 -4.69 7.42 6.59
C PHE A 52 -6.06 8.11 6.55
N GLY A 53 -7.07 7.35 6.96
CA GLY A 53 -8.45 7.79 7.05
C GLY A 53 -9.06 7.35 8.36
N LYS A 54 -10.14 8.04 8.73
CA LYS A 54 -10.90 7.80 9.97
C LYS A 54 -9.97 7.62 11.16
N ALA A 55 -9.14 8.62 11.44
CA ALA A 55 -8.16 8.57 12.52
C ALA A 55 -8.60 9.35 13.76
N TYR A 56 -8.15 8.86 14.91
CA TYR A 56 -8.13 9.61 16.17
C TYR A 56 -6.78 10.29 16.33
N ILE A 57 -6.76 11.52 16.86
CA ILE A 57 -5.54 12.08 17.45
C ILE A 57 -5.57 11.72 18.93
N THR A 58 -4.68 10.83 19.35
CA THR A 58 -4.71 10.25 20.70
C THR A 58 -3.76 10.95 21.67
N GLU A 59 -2.79 11.68 21.15
CA GLU A 59 -1.87 12.50 21.95
C GLU A 59 -1.53 13.78 21.17
N PHE A 60 -1.59 14.90 21.87
CA PHE A 60 -1.04 16.17 21.45
C PHE A 60 -0.22 16.73 22.59
N ARG A 61 1.03 17.08 22.33
CA ARG A 61 1.94 17.62 23.33
C ARG A 61 2.84 18.66 22.69
N GLU A 62 3.04 19.78 23.38
CA GLU A 62 4.01 20.79 22.98
C GLU A 62 5.07 20.93 24.05
N THR A 63 6.32 21.06 23.61
CA THR A 63 7.46 21.28 24.51
C THR A 63 8.24 22.50 24.07
N PHE A 64 8.58 23.35 25.01
CA PHE A 64 9.46 24.49 24.80
C PHE A 64 10.85 24.17 25.32
N ASP A 65 11.85 24.18 24.43
CA ASP A 65 13.24 23.96 24.83
C ASP A 65 13.95 25.30 25.08
N VAL A 66 14.07 25.65 26.36
CA VAL A 66 14.74 26.87 26.83
C VAL A 66 16.25 26.85 26.52
N LEU A 67 16.85 25.66 26.42
CA LEU A 67 18.30 25.48 26.33
C LEU A 67 18.78 25.44 24.87
N ASN A 68 17.95 24.96 23.92
CA ASN A 68 18.29 24.87 22.50
C ASN A 68 17.61 25.97 21.66
N GLY A 69 17.79 27.23 22.06
CA GLY A 69 17.39 28.39 21.26
C GLY A 69 15.90 28.72 21.28
N GLY A 70 15.15 28.26 22.28
CA GLY A 70 13.75 28.62 22.47
C GLY A 70 12.81 28.03 21.42
N LYS A 71 13.17 26.89 20.84
CA LYS A 71 12.33 26.22 19.85
C LYS A 71 11.18 25.51 20.54
N MET A 72 10.01 25.59 19.92
CA MET A 72 8.81 24.89 20.32
C MET A 72 8.58 23.72 19.38
N THR A 73 8.39 22.53 19.94
CA THR A 73 8.17 21.28 19.19
C THR A 73 6.83 20.70 19.57
N THR A 74 6.03 20.36 18.57
CA THR A 74 4.74 19.70 18.72
C THR A 74 4.88 18.21 18.38
N TYR A 75 4.38 17.36 19.27
CA TYR A 75 4.29 15.92 19.14
C TYR A 75 2.84 15.51 18.97
N VAL A 76 2.57 14.68 17.97
CA VAL A 76 1.23 14.20 17.64
C VAL A 76 1.27 12.68 17.50
N GLN A 77 0.38 11.98 18.21
CA GLN A 77 0.12 10.57 17.97
C GLN A 77 -1.24 10.39 17.30
N ILE A 78 -1.23 9.73 16.15
CA ILE A 78 -2.39 9.48 15.30
C ILE A 78 -2.66 7.99 15.28
N SER A 79 -3.89 7.63 15.61
CA SER A 79 -4.40 6.25 15.60
C SER A 79 -5.38 6.08 14.44
N PRO A 80 -4.92 5.70 13.25
CA PRO A 80 -5.79 5.49 12.11
C PRO A 80 -6.67 4.24 12.25
N MET A 81 -7.89 4.29 11.71
CA MET A 81 -8.71 3.10 11.50
C MET A 81 -8.49 2.48 10.12
N GLU A 82 -8.14 3.33 9.15
CA GLU A 82 -7.83 2.95 7.77
C GLU A 82 -6.45 3.52 7.41
N MET A 83 -5.60 2.69 6.82
CA MET A 83 -4.27 3.13 6.38
C MET A 83 -3.86 2.41 5.10
N THR A 84 -3.25 3.17 4.19
CA THR A 84 -2.64 2.67 2.96
C THR A 84 -1.17 3.08 2.91
N ILE A 85 -0.30 2.13 2.58
CA ILE A 85 1.14 2.37 2.43
C ILE A 85 1.51 2.06 0.99
N ASN A 86 1.75 3.11 0.22
CA ASN A 86 1.75 3.09 -1.25
C ASN A 86 0.41 2.53 -1.79
N LYS A 87 0.18 2.53 -3.11
CA LYS A 87 -1.10 2.10 -3.72
C LYS A 87 -1.44 0.59 -3.55
N ARG A 88 -0.83 -0.12 -2.60
CA ARG A 88 -0.72 -1.58 -2.60
C ARG A 88 -1.20 -2.30 -1.34
N LEU A 89 -1.43 -1.59 -0.23
CA LEU A 89 -1.74 -2.25 1.04
C LEU A 89 -2.83 -1.51 1.81
N ASP A 90 -4.08 -1.94 1.65
CA ASP A 90 -5.23 -1.46 2.43
C ASP A 90 -5.35 -2.25 3.75
N ILE A 91 -5.28 -1.54 4.87
CA ILE A 91 -5.36 -2.13 6.21
C ILE A 91 -6.48 -1.46 7.00
N GLU A 92 -7.32 -2.29 7.64
CA GLU A 92 -8.46 -1.85 8.45
C GLU A 92 -8.40 -2.45 9.86
N ARG A 93 -8.82 -1.66 10.87
CA ARG A 93 -9.01 -2.14 12.25
C ARG A 93 -10.40 -2.75 12.42
N ARG A 94 -10.46 -4.07 12.60
CA ARG A 94 -11.72 -4.81 12.80
C ARG A 94 -12.01 -5.19 14.25
N PHE A 95 -10.98 -5.30 15.10
CA PHE A 95 -11.11 -5.57 16.54
C PHE A 95 -9.92 -4.94 17.28
N PHE A 96 -10.12 -4.47 18.53
CA PHE A 96 -9.05 -3.84 19.32
C PHE A 96 -7.77 -4.73 19.31
N TRP A 97 -6.64 -4.09 18.98
CA TRP A 97 -5.26 -4.60 18.85
C TRP A 97 -4.85 -5.40 17.60
N LEU A 98 -5.77 -5.87 16.75
CA LEU A 98 -5.38 -6.63 15.55
C LEU A 98 -5.66 -5.87 14.24
N TRP A 99 -4.58 -5.64 13.50
CA TRP A 99 -4.63 -5.29 12.08
C TRP A 99 -5.05 -6.51 11.28
N SER A 100 -6.04 -6.34 10.42
CA SER A 100 -6.39 -7.31 9.39
C SER A 100 -6.29 -6.62 8.04
N LYS A 101 -5.76 -7.30 7.01
CA LYS A 101 -5.94 -6.84 5.63
C LYS A 101 -7.43 -6.58 5.41
N ALA A 102 -7.77 -5.42 4.87
CA ALA A 102 -9.14 -5.12 4.52
C ALA A 102 -9.62 -6.17 3.50
N LEU A 103 -10.56 -7.04 3.88
CA LEU A 103 -11.31 -7.79 2.87
C LEU A 103 -12.08 -6.74 2.09
N LYS A 104 -11.75 -6.52 0.82
CA LYS A 104 -12.56 -5.75 -0.12
C LYS A 104 -14.00 -6.26 -0.03
N VAL A 105 -14.87 -5.54 0.67
CA VAL A 105 -16.30 -5.76 0.58
C VAL A 105 -16.73 -5.06 -0.69
N GLU A 106 -16.76 -5.80 -1.78
CA GLU A 106 -17.37 -5.38 -3.03
C GLU A 106 -18.86 -5.14 -2.72
N ASN A 107 -19.28 -3.87 -2.68
CA ASN A 107 -20.69 -3.51 -2.52
C ASN A 107 -21.47 -4.12 -3.69
N SER A 108 -22.21 -5.20 -3.44
CA SER A 108 -23.16 -5.77 -4.38
C SER A 108 -24.35 -4.83 -4.56
N VAL A 109 -24.19 -3.79 -5.38
CA VAL A 109 -25.35 -3.15 -6.01
C VAL A 109 -25.90 -4.18 -6.98
N LYS A 110 -27.08 -4.72 -6.69
CA LYS A 110 -27.85 -5.53 -7.65
C LYS A 110 -28.21 -4.66 -8.85
N SER A 111 -27.37 -4.66 -9.89
CA SER A 111 -27.79 -4.29 -11.23
C SER A 111 -28.37 -5.51 -11.93
N LEU A 112 -29.46 -5.29 -12.68
CA LEU A 112 -30.17 -6.28 -13.47
C LEU A 112 -29.26 -6.91 -14.54
N PRO A 113 -29.54 -8.17 -14.95
CA PRO A 113 -28.63 -8.93 -15.79
C PRO A 113 -28.59 -8.32 -17.19
N THR A 114 -27.50 -7.64 -17.50
CA THR A 114 -27.20 -7.21 -18.86
C THR A 114 -25.92 -7.92 -19.25
N GLY A 115 -26.05 -8.94 -20.11
CA GLY A 115 -25.02 -9.92 -20.40
C GLY A 115 -23.79 -9.35 -21.08
N VAL A 116 -22.80 -8.98 -20.25
CA VAL A 116 -21.37 -9.03 -20.54
C VAL A 116 -20.73 -9.46 -19.22
N ASP A 117 -20.03 -10.60 -19.18
CA ASP A 117 -19.30 -11.01 -17.98
C ASP A 117 -18.32 -9.89 -17.61
N ASP A 118 -18.57 -9.19 -16.50
CA ASP A 118 -17.66 -8.17 -15.96
C ASP A 118 -16.36 -8.88 -15.54
N LYS A 119 -15.39 -8.88 -16.44
CA LYS A 119 -14.05 -9.44 -16.24
C LYS A 119 -13.26 -8.53 -15.33
N GLU A 120 -12.76 -9.10 -14.24
CA GLU A 120 -12.07 -8.35 -13.19
C GLU A 120 -10.79 -9.07 -12.74
N ILE A 121 -9.76 -8.28 -12.42
CA ILE A 121 -8.60 -8.75 -11.67
C ILE A 121 -8.84 -8.48 -10.19
N ILE A 122 -9.03 -9.55 -9.41
CA ILE A 122 -9.33 -9.46 -7.97
C ILE A 122 -8.07 -9.09 -7.18
N ASP A 123 -6.95 -9.73 -7.49
CA ASP A 123 -5.72 -9.63 -6.70
C ASP A 123 -4.48 -9.91 -7.56
N ILE A 124 -3.34 -9.31 -7.18
CA ILE A 124 -2.02 -9.53 -7.77
C ILE A 124 -0.99 -9.55 -6.65
N TYR A 125 -0.27 -10.66 -6.51
CA TYR A 125 0.74 -10.81 -5.45
C TYR A 125 1.93 -11.65 -5.92
N TRP A 126 3.02 -11.55 -5.17
CA TRP A 126 4.26 -12.27 -5.47
C TRP A 126 4.51 -13.38 -4.47
N THR A 127 5.09 -14.47 -4.97
CA THR A 127 5.65 -15.56 -4.17
C THR A 127 7.10 -15.82 -4.59
N TYR A 128 7.85 -16.59 -3.82
CA TYR A 128 9.19 -17.03 -4.20
C TYR A 128 9.38 -18.54 -4.01
N GLY A 129 10.31 -19.07 -4.78
CA GLY A 129 10.70 -20.48 -4.76
C GLY A 129 9.62 -21.40 -5.34
N LYS A 130 9.92 -22.70 -5.34
CA LYS A 130 9.00 -23.74 -5.83
C LYS A 130 7.79 -23.94 -4.91
N GLU A 131 7.97 -23.68 -3.61
CA GLU A 131 6.93 -23.78 -2.60
C GLU A 131 5.96 -22.57 -2.62
N GLN A 132 6.17 -21.60 -3.52
CA GLN A 132 5.32 -20.42 -3.70
C GLN A 132 5.04 -19.69 -2.38
N ILE A 133 6.10 -19.45 -1.60
CA ILE A 133 6.00 -18.77 -0.32
C ILE A 133 5.67 -17.29 -0.58
N PRO A 134 4.59 -16.72 0.01
CA PRO A 134 4.23 -15.32 -0.20
C PRO A 134 5.35 -14.35 0.20
N ILE A 135 5.57 -13.34 -0.63
CA ILE A 135 6.50 -12.24 -0.33
C ILE A 135 5.70 -11.14 0.37
N GLU A 136 6.02 -10.89 1.64
CA GLU A 136 5.34 -9.85 2.42
C GLU A 136 5.96 -8.46 2.29
N ASN A 137 7.28 -8.37 2.10
CA ASN A 137 7.99 -7.09 2.06
C ASN A 137 9.15 -7.04 1.06
N VAL A 138 10.16 -7.90 1.21
CA VAL A 138 11.37 -7.89 0.37
C VAL A 138 11.79 -9.31 0.03
N SER A 139 12.04 -9.59 -1.25
CA SER A 139 12.75 -10.81 -1.66
C SER A 139 14.24 -10.53 -1.70
N ARG A 140 15.05 -11.51 -1.26
CA ARG A 140 16.51 -11.44 -1.40
C ARG A 140 17.00 -11.86 -2.78
N PHE A 141 16.18 -12.63 -3.50
CA PHE A 141 16.49 -13.15 -4.82
C PHE A 141 15.28 -12.94 -5.73
N TYR A 142 15.45 -12.21 -6.83
CA TYR A 142 14.36 -11.98 -7.78
C TYR A 142 14.18 -13.15 -8.77
N VAL A 143 15.23 -13.96 -8.92
CA VAL A 143 15.33 -15.02 -9.93
C VAL A 143 14.37 -16.18 -9.72
N ASP A 144 13.82 -16.32 -8.51
CA ASP A 144 12.84 -17.35 -8.16
C ASP A 144 11.46 -16.76 -7.81
N MET A 145 11.21 -15.50 -8.19
CA MET A 145 9.92 -14.85 -7.96
C MET A 145 8.86 -15.32 -8.95
N ASN A 146 7.69 -15.66 -8.42
CA ASN A 146 6.50 -16.00 -9.18
C ASN A 146 5.44 -14.91 -9.01
N LEU A 147 4.73 -14.59 -10.09
CA LEU A 147 3.59 -13.67 -10.07
C LEU A 147 2.28 -14.46 -10.07
N HIS A 148 1.41 -14.11 -9.14
CA HIS A 148 0.06 -14.66 -9.02
C HIS A 148 -0.97 -13.59 -9.29
N ILE A 149 -1.97 -13.93 -10.11
CA ILE A 149 -3.09 -13.05 -10.46
C ILE A 149 -4.38 -13.83 -10.25
N LYS A 150 -5.30 -13.30 -9.44
CA LYS A 150 -6.63 -13.86 -9.25
C LYS A 150 -7.63 -13.11 -10.11
N THR A 151 -8.49 -13.84 -10.81
CA THR A 151 -9.40 -13.26 -11.81
C THR A 151 -10.83 -13.72 -11.61
N LYS A 152 -11.79 -12.92 -12.10
CA LYS A 152 -13.23 -13.18 -12.08
C LYS A 152 -13.79 -12.93 -13.48
N GLY A 153 -14.68 -13.81 -13.94
CA GLY A 153 -15.30 -13.69 -15.27
C GLY A 153 -14.40 -14.06 -16.46
N TYR A 154 -13.15 -14.49 -16.22
CA TYR A 154 -12.28 -15.03 -17.27
C TYR A 154 -12.48 -16.52 -17.47
N ASN A 155 -12.43 -16.98 -18.72
CA ASN A 155 -12.56 -18.39 -19.03
C ASN A 155 -11.26 -19.14 -18.81
N VAL A 156 -11.35 -20.42 -18.46
CA VAL A 156 -10.17 -21.30 -18.39
C VAL A 156 -9.48 -21.36 -19.75
N GLY A 157 -8.16 -21.17 -19.75
CA GLY A 157 -7.33 -21.09 -20.96
C GLY A 157 -7.30 -19.70 -21.62
N GLU A 158 -8.11 -18.75 -21.16
CA GLU A 158 -8.08 -17.37 -21.63
C GLU A 158 -6.74 -16.71 -21.28
N SER A 159 -6.22 -15.88 -22.19
CA SER A 159 -4.90 -15.27 -22.06
C SER A 159 -4.97 -13.87 -21.50
N LEU A 160 -4.12 -13.58 -20.53
CA LEU A 160 -3.91 -12.27 -19.93
C LEU A 160 -2.52 -11.76 -20.31
N SER A 161 -2.46 -10.52 -20.79
CA SER A 161 -1.22 -9.82 -21.07
C SER A 161 -0.86 -8.93 -19.89
N ILE A 162 0.32 -9.11 -19.33
CA ILE A 162 0.79 -8.44 -18.13
C ILE A 162 2.06 -7.67 -18.43
N THR A 163 2.02 -6.37 -18.21
CA THR A 163 3.18 -5.49 -18.37
C THR A 163 3.76 -5.15 -17.01
N ILE A 164 5.03 -5.48 -16.81
CA ILE A 164 5.80 -5.15 -15.62
C ILE A 164 6.70 -3.97 -15.96
N LYS A 165 6.54 -2.89 -15.21
CA LYS A 165 7.35 -1.68 -15.30
C LYS A 165 7.51 -1.08 -13.91
N ARG A 166 8.49 -0.19 -13.74
CA ARG A 166 8.50 0.71 -12.58
C ARG A 166 7.44 1.80 -12.76
N ASP A 167 6.93 2.28 -11.64
CA ASP A 167 5.94 3.35 -11.61
C ASP A 167 6.54 4.71 -12.05
N ASP A 168 7.85 4.90 -11.84
CA ASP A 168 8.63 6.07 -12.27
C ASP A 168 8.99 6.04 -13.77
N ASN A 169 8.60 4.98 -14.51
CA ASN A 169 8.98 4.70 -15.89
C ASN A 169 10.50 4.65 -16.15
N LEU A 170 11.34 4.59 -15.11
CA LEU A 170 12.76 4.32 -15.26
C LEU A 170 12.98 2.86 -15.69
N PRO A 171 14.11 2.56 -16.38
CA PRO A 171 14.44 1.20 -16.74
C PRO A 171 14.61 0.29 -15.53
N ILE A 172 13.62 -0.59 -15.31
CA ILE A 172 13.72 -1.65 -14.30
C ILE A 172 14.59 -2.81 -14.79
N PHE A 173 14.67 -3.00 -16.10
CA PHE A 173 15.50 -4.01 -16.74
C PHE A 173 16.67 -3.32 -17.44
N SER A 174 17.84 -3.96 -17.43
CA SER A 174 19.06 -3.44 -18.04
C SER A 174 18.94 -3.05 -19.51
N THR A 175 17.97 -3.62 -20.23
CA THR A 175 17.79 -3.43 -21.68
C THR A 175 16.47 -2.76 -22.06
N GLU A 176 15.44 -2.79 -21.21
CA GLU A 176 14.09 -2.29 -21.56
C GLU A 176 13.36 -1.63 -20.36
N PRO A 177 12.52 -0.61 -20.61
CA PRO A 177 11.76 0.08 -19.57
C PRO A 177 10.65 -0.78 -18.95
N SER A 178 10.22 -1.82 -19.65
CA SER A 178 9.15 -2.72 -19.23
C SER A 178 9.27 -4.05 -19.94
N ILE A 179 8.68 -5.10 -19.37
CA ILE A 179 8.48 -6.38 -20.07
C ILE A 179 6.99 -6.67 -20.13
N THR A 180 6.56 -7.32 -21.21
CA THR A 180 5.19 -7.84 -21.32
C THR A 180 5.23 -9.36 -21.41
N ILE A 181 4.49 -10.00 -20.52
CA ILE A 181 4.41 -11.46 -20.42
C ILE A 181 2.94 -11.86 -20.55
N THR A 182 2.69 -13.00 -21.19
CA THR A 182 1.34 -13.56 -21.30
C THR A 182 1.21 -14.79 -20.39
N GLY A 183 0.10 -14.87 -19.66
CA GLY A 183 -0.28 -16.05 -18.89
C GLY A 183 -1.68 -16.51 -19.23
N LYS A 184 -2.01 -17.76 -18.89
CA LYS A 184 -3.34 -18.33 -19.11
C LYS A 184 -4.05 -18.56 -17.78
N VAL A 185 -5.36 -18.33 -17.78
CA VAL A 185 -6.23 -18.59 -16.63
C VAL A 185 -6.38 -20.10 -16.44
N ASP A 186 -6.09 -20.57 -15.23
CA ASP A 186 -6.24 -21.96 -14.82
C ASP A 186 -7.69 -22.29 -14.42
N GLU A 187 -7.92 -23.55 -14.05
CA GLU A 187 -9.23 -24.05 -13.60
C GLU A 187 -9.78 -23.37 -12.34
N ASN A 188 -8.91 -22.70 -11.56
CA ASN A 188 -9.26 -21.99 -10.34
C ASN A 188 -9.45 -20.48 -10.58
N GLY A 189 -9.40 -20.02 -11.84
CA GLY A 189 -9.51 -18.60 -12.18
C GLY A 189 -8.23 -17.81 -11.91
N ASN A 190 -7.08 -18.45 -11.78
CA ASN A 190 -5.80 -17.80 -11.50
C ASN A 190 -4.85 -17.84 -12.70
N VAL A 191 -3.92 -16.89 -12.73
CA VAL A 191 -2.73 -16.95 -13.58
C VAL A 191 -1.52 -17.03 -12.67
N ILE A 192 -0.69 -18.05 -12.86
CA ILE A 192 0.57 -18.22 -12.14
C ILE A 192 1.69 -18.23 -13.16
N LEU A 193 2.61 -17.26 -13.03
CA LEU A 193 3.79 -17.16 -13.85
C LEU A 193 5.03 -17.34 -12.97
N SER A 194 5.77 -18.42 -13.18
CA SER A 194 6.92 -18.76 -12.35
C SER A 194 8.23 -18.19 -12.87
N ASN A 195 9.10 -17.76 -11.95
CA ASN A 195 10.46 -17.28 -12.22
C ASN A 195 10.54 -16.21 -13.32
N ILE A 196 9.54 -15.33 -13.41
CA ILE A 196 9.37 -14.46 -14.58
C ILE A 196 10.47 -13.42 -14.75
N LEU A 197 11.22 -13.14 -13.69
CA LEU A 197 12.31 -12.18 -13.70
C LEU A 197 13.67 -12.86 -13.89
N LYS A 198 13.75 -14.19 -13.92
CA LYS A 198 15.01 -14.96 -13.87
C LYS A 198 16.01 -14.60 -14.96
N ASP A 199 15.52 -14.37 -16.17
CA ASP A 199 16.36 -14.12 -17.35
C ASP A 199 16.66 -12.63 -17.57
N TYR A 200 16.22 -11.77 -16.64
CA TYR A 200 16.46 -10.34 -16.70
C TYR A 200 17.50 -9.91 -15.67
N THR A 201 18.25 -8.87 -15.98
CA THR A 201 19.05 -8.14 -14.99
C THR A 201 18.23 -6.95 -14.50
N LEU A 202 17.92 -6.91 -13.21
CA LEU A 202 17.15 -5.82 -12.60
C LEU A 202 18.08 -4.70 -12.16
N ASN A 203 17.74 -3.46 -12.52
CA ASN A 203 18.37 -2.26 -12.00
C ASN A 203 17.56 -1.79 -10.79
N LEU A 204 18.04 -2.17 -9.60
CA LEU A 204 17.46 -1.84 -8.31
C LEU A 204 18.40 -0.86 -7.62
N ASP A 205 18.44 0.37 -8.13
CA ASP A 205 19.14 1.50 -7.49
C ASP A 205 18.46 1.88 -6.16
#